data_AF-A0A4D4MMD3-F1
#
_entry.id   AF-A0A4D4MMD3-F1
#
_cell.length_a   1.000
_cell.length_b   1.000
_cell.length_c   1.000
_cell.angle_alpha   90.00
_cell.angle_beta   90.00
_cell.angle_gamma   90.00
#
_symmetry.space_group_name_H-M   'P 1'
#
loop_
_entity.id
_entity.type
_entity.pdbx_description
1 polymer ?
#
loop_
_entity_poly.entity_id
_entity_poly.type
_entity_poly.pdbx_seq_one_letter_code
_entity_poly.pdbx_strand_id
1 'polypeptide(L)'
;MVVRFNRRKSRYERQGVLVEEAALALAEERCLADAEARRRRRVRDARRRAAEDVRFTDAFAREIRRLYPRCPAERALAIAAHASLRGSGRVGRSAAGRALSGTAVASAVRASVRHKETPYDRLLMSGVPRHEARRRIAGVVEATLREWGGAPP
;
A
#
# COMPACT_ATOMS: atom_id res chain seq x y z
N MET A 1 29.00 24.23 32.79
CA MET A 1 28.32 23.09 33.46
C MET A 1 28.26 23.40 34.94
N VAL A 2 27.07 23.54 35.53
CA VAL A 2 26.93 23.99 36.92
C VAL A 2 26.80 22.78 37.85
N VAL A 3 27.68 22.69 38.84
CA VAL A 3 27.61 21.70 39.93
C VAL A 3 27.27 22.41 41.23
N ARG A 4 26.31 21.90 41.98
CA ARG A 4 25.95 22.43 43.30
C ARG A 4 26.17 21.34 44.34
N PHE A 5 26.85 21.69 45.44
CA PHE A 5 27.11 20.75 46.54
C PHE A 5 25.83 20.52 47.35
N ASN A 6 25.34 19.28 47.37
CA ASN A 6 24.19 18.88 48.18
C ASN A 6 24.65 18.52 49.59
N ARG A 7 24.49 19.44 50.55
CA ARG A 7 24.93 19.25 51.95
C ARG A 7 24.25 18.08 52.67
N ARG A 8 23.06 17.64 52.23
CA ARG A 8 22.33 16.52 52.86
C ARG A 8 22.87 15.15 52.42
N LYS A 9 23.54 15.09 51.26
CA LYS A 9 24.12 13.87 50.66
C LYS A 9 25.64 13.95 50.48
N SER A 10 26.28 15.02 50.97
CA SER A 10 27.71 15.34 50.85
C SER A 10 28.33 15.07 49.47
N ARG A 11 27.61 15.40 48.39
CA ARG A 11 28.09 15.19 47.01
C ARG A 11 27.71 16.35 46.10
N TYR A 12 28.57 16.64 45.13
CA TYR A 12 28.29 17.58 44.05
C TYR A 12 27.29 16.96 43.06
N GLU A 13 26.14 17.62 42.90
CA GLU A 13 25.11 17.23 41.94
C GLU A 13 25.16 18.20 40.74
N ARG A 14 25.20 17.65 39.52
CA ARG A 14 25.17 18.42 38.26
C ARG A 14 23.74 18.88 38.01
N GLN A 15 23.47 20.18 38.16
CA GLN A 15 22.18 20.78 37.81
C GLN A 15 22.28 21.42 36.42
N GLY A 16 22.12 20.62 35.36
CA GLY A 16 21.82 21.08 34.00
C GLY A 16 22.79 22.05 33.31
N VAL A 17 22.53 22.32 32.04
CA VAL A 17 23.16 23.38 31.23
C VAL A 17 22.10 24.47 31.08
N LEU A 18 22.39 25.71 31.51
CA LEU A 18 21.55 26.86 31.19
C LEU A 18 21.66 27.09 29.68
N VAL A 19 20.67 26.60 28.92
CA VAL A 19 20.48 27.01 27.53
C VAL A 19 19.71 28.32 27.59
N GLU A 20 20.22 29.39 26.96
CA GLU A 20 19.49 30.66 26.89
C GLU A 20 18.10 30.42 26.29
N GLU A 21 17.04 30.93 26.92
CA GLU A 21 15.66 30.78 26.47
C GLU A 21 15.47 31.21 25.01
N ALA A 22 16.27 32.19 24.55
CA ALA A 22 16.33 32.62 23.15
C ALA A 22 16.80 31.52 22.19
N ALA A 23 17.75 30.68 22.59
CA ALA A 23 18.22 29.54 21.79
C ALA A 23 17.18 28.41 21.73
N LEU A 24 16.38 28.24 22.80
CA LEU A 24 15.26 27.27 22.81
C LEU A 24 14.12 27.74 21.91
N ALA A 25 13.73 29.02 22.01
CA ALA A 25 12.68 29.62 21.18
C ALA A 25 13.02 29.59 19.68
N LEU A 26 14.27 29.90 19.31
CA LEU A 26 14.74 29.81 17.93
C LEU A 26 14.73 28.36 17.39
N ALA A 27 15.03 27.38 18.25
CA ALA A 27 14.95 25.96 17.88
C ALA A 27 13.51 25.49 17.69
N GLU A 28 12.58 25.94 18.54
CA GLU A 28 11.14 25.66 18.44
C GLU A 28 10.54 26.26 17.16
N GLU A 29 10.86 27.52 16.84
CA GLU A 29 10.38 28.20 15.63
C GLU A 29 10.88 27.49 14.36
N ARG A 30 12.15 27.08 14.32
CA ARG A 30 12.73 26.30 13.21
C ARG A 30 12.07 24.92 13.07
N CYS A 31 11.79 24.24 14.18
CA CYS A 31 11.09 22.96 14.18
C CYS A 31 9.64 23.09 13.68
N LEU A 32 8.93 24.14 14.08
CA LEU A 32 7.57 24.43 13.63
C LEU A 32 7.53 24.77 12.13
N ALA A 33 8.47 25.59 11.64
CA ALA A 33 8.57 25.93 10.23
C ALA A 33 8.85 24.69 9.35
N ASP A 34 9.72 23.79 9.78
CA ASP A 34 9.96 22.51 9.09
C ASP A 34 8.75 21.57 9.15
N ALA A 35 8.03 21.51 10.29
CA ALA A 35 6.82 20.72 10.43
C ALA A 35 5.68 21.21 9.50
N GLU A 36 5.50 22.52 9.40
CA GLU A 36 4.56 23.20 8.51
C GLU A 36 4.91 22.92 7.03
N ALA A 37 6.19 23.03 6.66
CA ALA A 37 6.68 22.70 5.32
C ALA A 37 6.46 21.22 4.97
N ARG A 38 6.76 20.29 5.89
CA ARG A 38 6.50 18.86 5.73
C ARG A 38 5.01 18.57 5.63
N ARG A 39 4.15 19.24 6.42
CA ARG A 39 2.69 19.10 6.35
C ARG A 39 2.15 19.57 5.00
N ARG A 40 2.56 20.74 4.52
CA ARG A 40 2.17 21.27 3.20
C ARG A 40 2.65 20.38 2.05
N ARG A 41 3.84 19.79 2.15
CA ARG A 41 4.33 18.78 1.18
C ARG A 41 3.48 17.50 1.23
N ARG A 42 3.16 16.98 2.42
CA ARG A 42 2.30 15.80 2.59
C ARG A 42 0.92 15.99 1.97
N VAL A 43 0.28 17.15 2.19
CA VAL A 43 -1.05 17.46 1.63
C VAL A 43 -1.00 17.56 0.09
N ARG A 44 -0.05 18.30 -0.47
CA ARG A 44 0.12 18.43 -1.92
C ARG A 44 0.41 17.08 -2.57
N ASP A 45 1.30 16.30 -1.97
CA ASP A 45 1.61 14.99 -2.48
C ASP A 45 0.44 14.01 -2.32
N ALA A 46 -0.37 14.10 -1.27
CA ALA A 46 -1.56 13.26 -1.10
C ALA A 46 -2.57 13.52 -2.23
N ARG A 47 -2.81 14.79 -2.59
CA ARG A 47 -3.66 15.16 -3.72
C ARG A 47 -3.08 14.65 -5.05
N ARG A 48 -1.79 14.85 -5.28
CA ARG A 48 -1.11 14.35 -6.50
C ARG A 48 -1.23 12.83 -6.62
N ARG A 49 -1.03 12.11 -5.51
CA ARG A 49 -1.14 10.64 -5.44
C ARG A 49 -2.58 10.16 -5.68
N ALA A 50 -3.58 10.81 -5.08
CA ALA A 50 -4.98 10.44 -5.31
C ALA A 50 -5.37 10.57 -6.80
N ALA A 51 -4.91 11.62 -7.48
CA ALA A 51 -5.13 11.78 -8.92
C ALA A 51 -4.36 10.74 -9.76
N GLU A 52 -3.13 10.38 -9.36
CA GLU A 52 -2.37 9.29 -9.98
C GLU A 52 -3.06 7.94 -9.81
N ASP A 53 -3.62 7.66 -8.63
CA ASP A 53 -4.31 6.41 -8.31
C ASP A 53 -5.60 6.26 -9.14
N VAL A 54 -6.36 7.35 -9.36
CA VAL A 54 -7.55 7.33 -10.26
C VAL A 54 -7.15 7.03 -11.71
N ARG A 55 -6.15 7.74 -12.25
CA ARG A 55 -5.67 7.49 -13.62
C ARG A 55 -5.15 6.07 -13.80
N PHE A 56 -4.43 5.55 -12.80
CA PHE A 56 -3.93 4.19 -12.81
C PHE A 56 -5.10 3.18 -12.77
N THR A 57 -6.10 3.42 -11.92
CA THR A 57 -7.32 2.58 -11.85
C THR A 57 -8.01 2.49 -13.21
N ASP A 58 -8.24 3.64 -13.86
CA ASP A 58 -8.92 3.67 -15.17
C ASP A 58 -8.11 2.98 -16.27
N ALA A 59 -6.78 3.18 -16.27
CA ALA A 59 -5.90 2.52 -17.23
C ALA A 59 -5.85 1.00 -17.00
N PHE A 60 -5.78 0.57 -15.74
CA PHE A 60 -5.78 -0.84 -15.37
C PHE A 60 -7.10 -1.53 -15.73
N ALA A 61 -8.24 -0.88 -15.47
CA ALA A 61 -9.56 -1.41 -15.83
C ALA A 61 -9.75 -1.54 -17.36
N ARG A 62 -9.21 -0.59 -18.14
CA ARG A 62 -9.18 -0.70 -19.61
C ARG A 62 -8.34 -1.89 -20.06
N GLU A 63 -7.17 -2.08 -19.47
CA GLU A 63 -6.29 -3.19 -19.83
C GLU A 63 -6.88 -4.56 -19.46
N ILE A 64 -7.57 -4.67 -18.31
CA ILE A 64 -8.34 -5.88 -17.97
C ILE A 64 -9.36 -6.18 -19.07
N ARG A 65 -10.17 -5.20 -19.48
CA ARG A 65 -11.19 -5.41 -20.52
C ARG A 65 -10.59 -5.75 -21.88
N ARG A 66 -9.37 -5.28 -22.17
CA ARG A 66 -8.63 -5.66 -23.39
C ARG A 66 -8.21 -7.12 -23.37
N LEU A 67 -7.70 -7.61 -22.24
CA LEU A 67 -7.23 -8.99 -22.07
C LEU A 67 -8.35 -10.00 -21.78
N TYR A 68 -9.45 -9.52 -21.21
CA TYR A 68 -10.61 -10.30 -20.78
C TYR A 68 -11.89 -9.62 -21.28
N PRO A 69 -12.20 -9.72 -22.59
CA PRO A 69 -13.29 -8.97 -23.23
C PRO A 69 -14.69 -9.34 -22.70
N ARG A 70 -14.84 -10.53 -22.12
CA ARG A 70 -16.11 -10.99 -21.51
C ARG A 70 -16.19 -10.70 -20.01
N CYS A 71 -15.16 -10.06 -19.42
CA CYS A 71 -15.20 -9.66 -18.01
C CYS A 71 -16.21 -8.51 -17.81
N PRO A 72 -17.14 -8.59 -16.83
CA PRO A 72 -18.06 -7.51 -16.53
C PRO A 72 -17.32 -6.21 -16.18
N ALA A 73 -17.81 -5.06 -16.65
CA ALA A 73 -17.16 -3.77 -16.44
C ALA A 73 -16.97 -3.42 -14.96
N GLU A 74 -17.98 -3.70 -14.12
CA GLU A 74 -17.91 -3.51 -12.67
C GLU A 74 -16.84 -4.40 -12.02
N ARG A 75 -16.68 -5.65 -12.49
CA ARG A 75 -15.62 -6.55 -12.02
C ARG A 75 -14.25 -6.02 -12.40
N ALA A 76 -14.05 -5.58 -13.64
CA ALA A 76 -12.80 -4.99 -14.08
C ALA A 76 -12.43 -3.73 -13.26
N LEU A 77 -13.41 -2.86 -12.99
CA LEU A 77 -13.23 -1.69 -12.13
C LEU A 77 -12.90 -2.06 -10.69
N ALA A 78 -13.59 -3.04 -10.10
CA ALA A 78 -13.31 -3.50 -8.74
C ALA A 78 -11.90 -4.09 -8.60
N ILE A 79 -11.46 -4.89 -9.58
CA ILE A 79 -10.11 -5.45 -9.63
C ILE A 79 -9.08 -4.33 -9.76
N ALA A 80 -9.31 -3.37 -10.66
CA ALA A 80 -8.43 -2.23 -10.86
C ALA A 80 -8.34 -1.36 -9.60
N ALA A 81 -9.46 -1.03 -8.97
CA ALA A 81 -9.49 -0.27 -7.74
C ALA A 81 -8.70 -1.00 -6.65
N HIS A 82 -8.91 -2.31 -6.47
CA HIS A 82 -8.18 -3.10 -5.50
C HIS A 82 -6.66 -3.16 -5.80
N ALA A 83 -6.27 -3.29 -7.07
CA ALA A 83 -4.87 -3.28 -7.49
C ALA A 83 -4.20 -1.89 -7.28
N SER A 84 -5.00 -0.83 -7.35
CA SER A 84 -4.59 0.58 -7.19
C SER A 84 -4.50 1.01 -5.73
N LEU A 85 -5.24 0.35 -4.82
CA LEU A 85 -5.14 0.60 -3.39
C LEU A 85 -3.70 0.37 -2.89
N ARG A 86 -3.15 1.40 -2.24
CA ARG A 86 -1.84 1.32 -1.60
C ARG A 86 -1.84 0.23 -0.53
N GLY A 87 -0.95 -0.74 -0.67
CA GLY A 87 -0.78 -1.84 0.30
C GLY A 87 -1.20 -3.22 -0.21
N SER A 88 -1.77 -3.34 -1.42
CA SER A 88 -2.06 -4.66 -2.06
C SER A 88 -0.79 -5.47 -2.38
N GLY A 89 0.39 -4.85 -2.25
CA GLY A 89 1.68 -5.52 -2.10
C GLY A 89 2.44 -5.81 -3.39
N ARG A 90 1.84 -5.83 -4.60
CA ARG A 90 2.59 -6.28 -5.81
C ARG A 90 2.30 -5.60 -7.14
N VAL A 91 1.14 -4.97 -7.35
CA VAL A 91 0.78 -4.50 -8.71
C VAL A 91 1.03 -3.00 -8.87
N GLY A 92 0.36 -2.10 -8.13
CA GLY A 92 0.52 -0.64 -8.34
C GLY A 92 1.93 -0.06 -8.13
N ARG A 93 2.87 -0.80 -7.52
CA ARG A 93 4.26 -0.35 -7.27
C ARG A 93 5.37 -1.15 -7.96
N SER A 94 5.07 -2.28 -8.59
CA SER A 94 6.08 -2.97 -9.39
C SER A 94 6.27 -2.22 -10.72
N ALA A 95 7.47 -2.31 -11.30
CA ALA A 95 7.70 -1.75 -12.64
C ALA A 95 6.71 -2.35 -13.66
N ALA A 96 6.48 -3.66 -13.58
CA ALA A 96 5.53 -4.39 -14.40
C ALA A 96 4.08 -3.90 -14.23
N GLY A 97 3.62 -3.70 -12.99
CA GLY A 97 2.27 -3.20 -12.76
C GLY A 97 2.10 -1.73 -13.12
N ARG A 98 3.12 -0.87 -12.93
CA ARG A 98 3.12 0.51 -13.46
C ARG A 98 3.11 0.55 -14.99
N ALA A 99 3.80 -0.39 -15.63
CA ALA A 99 3.79 -0.56 -17.08
C ALA A 99 2.52 -1.26 -17.59
N LEU A 100 1.58 -1.62 -16.71
CA LEU A 100 0.37 -2.37 -17.05
C LEU A 100 0.69 -3.63 -17.88
N SER A 101 1.78 -4.33 -17.53
CA SER A 101 2.17 -5.51 -18.28
C SER A 101 1.05 -6.56 -18.25
N GLY A 102 0.81 -7.22 -19.39
CA GLY A 102 -0.24 -8.24 -19.47
C GLY A 102 -0.11 -9.32 -18.39
N THR A 103 1.12 -9.69 -18.02
CA THR A 103 1.41 -10.62 -16.93
C THR A 103 1.02 -10.10 -15.54
N ALA A 104 1.21 -8.80 -15.26
CA ALA A 104 0.81 -8.19 -14.01
C ALA A 104 -0.72 -8.05 -13.91
N VAL A 105 -1.36 -7.69 -15.02
CA VAL A 105 -2.82 -7.59 -15.13
C VAL A 105 -3.46 -8.97 -14.97
N ALA A 106 -2.99 -9.98 -15.69
CA ALA A 106 -3.45 -11.36 -15.55
C ALA A 106 -3.27 -11.89 -14.12
N SER A 107 -2.15 -11.56 -13.47
CA SER A 107 -1.91 -11.94 -12.07
C SER A 107 -2.91 -11.31 -11.11
N ALA A 108 -3.26 -10.03 -11.31
CA ALA A 108 -4.25 -9.32 -10.50
C ALA A 108 -5.66 -9.91 -10.69
N VAL A 109 -6.05 -10.18 -11.95
CA VAL A 109 -7.34 -10.79 -12.28
C VAL A 109 -7.43 -12.18 -11.65
N ARG A 110 -6.44 -13.04 -11.87
CA ARG A 110 -6.37 -14.38 -11.26
C ARG A 110 -6.41 -14.35 -9.73
N ALA A 111 -5.73 -13.38 -9.11
CA ALA A 111 -5.79 -13.21 -7.67
C ALA A 111 -7.21 -12.84 -7.22
N SER A 112 -7.87 -11.88 -7.90
CA SER A 112 -9.25 -11.56 -7.58
C SER A 112 -10.17 -12.76 -7.75
N VAL A 113 -10.02 -13.51 -8.86
CA VAL A 113 -10.85 -14.70 -9.14
C VAL A 113 -10.74 -15.72 -8.01
N ARG A 114 -9.50 -15.98 -7.57
CA ARG A 114 -9.23 -16.88 -6.45
C ARG A 114 -9.96 -16.46 -5.17
N HIS A 115 -9.97 -15.18 -4.84
CA HIS A 115 -10.55 -14.71 -3.57
C HIS A 115 -12.07 -14.50 -3.63
N LYS A 116 -12.65 -14.24 -4.80
CA LYS A 116 -14.06 -13.85 -4.92
C LYS A 116 -14.96 -14.98 -5.46
N GLU A 117 -14.41 -15.87 -6.29
CA GLU A 117 -15.18 -16.91 -6.98
C GLU A 117 -14.88 -18.31 -6.43
N THR A 118 -14.04 -18.43 -5.40
CA THR A 118 -13.66 -19.72 -4.83
C THR A 118 -13.63 -19.68 -3.30
N PRO A 119 -13.74 -20.83 -2.61
CA PRO A 119 -13.66 -20.90 -1.16
C PRO A 119 -12.22 -20.75 -0.63
N TYR A 120 -11.29 -20.16 -1.39
CA TYR A 120 -9.88 -20.05 -1.03
C TYR A 120 -9.64 -19.51 0.37
N ASP A 121 -10.32 -18.41 0.74
CA ASP A 121 -10.17 -17.82 2.07
C ASP A 121 -10.68 -18.74 3.18
N ARG A 122 -11.79 -19.46 2.92
CA ARG A 122 -12.32 -20.48 3.86
C ARG A 122 -11.35 -21.64 4.03
N LEU A 123 -10.74 -22.13 2.95
CA LEU A 123 -9.73 -23.20 2.99
C LEU A 123 -8.51 -22.77 3.81
N LEU A 124 -8.05 -21.53 3.65
CA LEU A 124 -6.95 -21.00 4.46
C LEU A 124 -7.33 -20.87 5.94
N MET A 125 -8.54 -20.38 6.23
CA MET A 125 -9.04 -20.27 7.60
C MET A 125 -9.23 -21.64 8.26
N SER A 126 -9.55 -22.68 7.51
CA SER A 126 -9.65 -24.06 8.01
C SER A 126 -8.30 -24.78 8.09
N GLY A 127 -7.17 -24.07 7.95
CA GLY A 127 -5.83 -24.62 8.09
C GLY A 127 -5.28 -25.36 6.87
N VAL A 128 -5.95 -25.32 5.72
CA VAL A 128 -5.45 -25.96 4.49
C VAL A 128 -4.20 -25.22 4.00
N PRO A 129 -3.07 -25.90 3.75
CA PRO A 129 -1.88 -25.27 3.22
C PRO A 129 -2.14 -24.54 1.89
N ARG A 130 -1.53 -23.38 1.69
CA ARG A 130 -1.74 -22.52 0.50
C ARG A 130 -1.57 -23.27 -0.83
N HIS A 131 -0.58 -24.16 -0.90
CA HIS A 131 -0.29 -24.93 -2.11
C HIS A 131 -1.44 -25.87 -2.46
N GLU A 132 -2.03 -26.52 -1.45
CA GLU A 132 -3.15 -27.43 -1.61
C GLU A 132 -4.45 -26.67 -1.89
N ALA A 133 -4.71 -25.58 -1.17
CA ALA A 133 -5.85 -24.71 -1.42
C ALA A 133 -5.83 -24.21 -2.87
N ARG A 134 -4.66 -23.82 -3.40
CA ARG A 134 -4.48 -23.43 -4.81
C ARG A 134 -4.76 -24.56 -5.78
N ARG A 135 -4.30 -25.78 -5.51
CA ARG A 135 -4.61 -26.96 -6.36
C ARG A 135 -6.12 -27.20 -6.42
N ARG A 136 -6.80 -27.20 -5.26
CA ARG A 136 -8.25 -27.49 -5.17
C ARG A 136 -9.09 -26.50 -5.97
N ILE A 137 -8.73 -25.21 -5.97
CA ILE A 137 -9.48 -24.18 -6.68
C ILE A 137 -9.05 -23.96 -8.14
N ALA A 138 -7.94 -24.56 -8.58
CA ALA A 138 -7.33 -24.24 -9.87
C ALA A 138 -8.30 -24.39 -11.04
N GLY A 139 -9.09 -25.46 -11.06
CA GLY A 139 -10.10 -25.70 -12.11
C GLY A 139 -11.14 -24.59 -12.21
N VAL A 140 -11.67 -24.13 -11.07
CA VAL A 140 -12.67 -23.04 -11.00
C VAL A 140 -12.06 -21.72 -11.49
N VAL A 141 -10.84 -21.43 -11.06
CA VAL A 141 -10.13 -20.22 -11.49
C VAL A 141 -9.89 -20.24 -13.00
N GLU A 142 -9.36 -21.32 -13.56
CA GLU A 142 -9.13 -21.42 -15.02
C GLU A 142 -10.43 -21.38 -15.82
N ALA A 143 -11.50 -22.02 -15.34
CA ALA A 143 -12.82 -21.96 -16.00
C ALA A 143 -13.33 -20.52 -16.08
N THR A 144 -13.28 -19.77 -14.96
CA THR A 144 -13.71 -18.37 -14.90
C THR A 144 -12.85 -17.48 -15.81
N LEU A 145 -11.53 -17.66 -15.79
CA LEU A 145 -10.62 -16.87 -16.64
C LEU A 145 -10.87 -17.12 -18.13
N ARG A 146 -11.11 -18.39 -18.52
CA ARG A 146 -11.49 -18.74 -19.89
C ARG A 146 -12.84 -18.16 -20.29
N GLU A 147 -13.83 -18.22 -19.39
CA GLU A 147 -15.13 -17.59 -19.59
C GLU A 147 -15.01 -16.08 -19.83
N TRP A 148 -14.05 -15.41 -19.20
CA TRP A 148 -13.80 -13.99 -19.46
C TRP A 148 -13.00 -13.72 -20.74
N GLY A 149 -12.58 -14.76 -21.46
CA GLY A 149 -11.81 -14.67 -22.70
C GLY A 149 -10.29 -14.61 -22.48
N GLY A 150 -9.81 -14.92 -21.28
CA GLY A 150 -8.39 -15.04 -21.01
C GLY A 150 -7.79 -16.24 -21.75
N ALA A 151 -6.75 -15.99 -22.54
CA ALA A 151 -5.91 -17.06 -23.04
C ALA A 151 -5.20 -17.75 -21.85
N PRO A 152 -5.08 -19.09 -21.85
CA PRO A 152 -4.18 -19.75 -20.93
C PRO A 152 -2.75 -19.23 -21.17
N PRO A 153 -1.92 -19.11 -20.10
CA PRO A 153 -0.54 -18.70 -20.25
C PRO A 153 0.26 -19.68 -21.12
#